data_AF-F6I4M3-F1
#
_entry.id   AF-F6I4M3-F1
#
_cell.length_a   1.000
_cell.length_b   1.000
_cell.length_c   1.000
_cell.angle_alpha   90.00
_cell.angle_beta   90.00
_cell.angle_gamma   90.00
#
_symmetry.space_group_name_H-M   'P 1'
#
loop_
_entity.id
_entity.type
_entity.pdbx_description
1 polymer ?
#
loop_
_entity_poly.entity_id
_entity_poly.type
_entity_poly.pdbx_seq_one_letter_code
_entity_poly.pdbx_strand_id
1 'polypeptide(L)'
;MEVPDVEGSKEFQCELTRTPYGRRFINEELNSYLEFLFELIAARGPDIGLNASLSRYDFFHGHLFLARETGRLGILFHAKEYPSYEKESFPYNMGYCQIGSNVAYDDSMNLRNILWLAPLPSNSSKGWVAPGVLVVLDARPGGIIYRDIIPDYVKFARTIYEDDFGDVAVDVNYLNVGNAVPDYQIFIC
;
A
#
# COMPACT_ATOMS: atom_id res chain seq x y z
N MET A 1 11.23 -7.60 -15.21
CA MET A 1 12.19 -8.37 -14.38
C MET A 1 11.41 -9.40 -13.61
N GLU A 2 11.98 -10.59 -13.38
CA GLU A 2 11.34 -11.58 -12.50
C GLU A 2 11.18 -10.98 -11.11
N VAL A 3 10.04 -11.24 -10.47
CA VAL A 3 9.80 -10.83 -9.09
C VAL A 3 10.65 -11.72 -8.18
N PRO A 4 11.51 -11.11 -7.34
CA PRO A 4 12.40 -11.86 -6.46
C PRO A 4 11.61 -12.60 -5.39
N ASP A 5 12.22 -13.64 -4.81
CA ASP A 5 11.66 -14.26 -3.61
C ASP A 5 11.92 -13.36 -2.40
N VAL A 6 10.86 -12.80 -1.83
CA VAL A 6 10.93 -11.87 -0.70
C VAL A 6 10.64 -12.63 0.57
N GLU A 7 11.58 -12.61 1.52
CA GLU A 7 11.41 -13.21 2.86
C GLU A 7 10.90 -14.67 2.82
N GLY A 8 11.34 -15.46 1.82
CA GLY A 8 10.95 -16.86 1.64
C GLY A 8 9.52 -17.07 1.15
N SER A 9 8.90 -16.05 0.55
CA SER A 9 7.54 -16.10 0.02
C SER A 9 7.22 -17.33 -0.84
N LYS A 10 8.17 -17.77 -1.67
CA LYS A 10 7.99 -18.90 -2.58
C LYS A 10 7.84 -20.25 -1.84
N GLU A 11 8.42 -20.40 -0.64
CA GLU A 11 8.24 -21.60 0.19
C GLU A 11 6.76 -21.83 0.54
N PHE A 12 6.01 -20.74 0.69
CA PHE A 12 4.61 -20.76 1.07
C PHE A 12 3.66 -20.63 -0.11
N GLN A 13 4.15 -20.63 -1.36
CA GLN A 13 3.33 -20.37 -2.57
C GLN A 13 2.68 -18.97 -2.56
N CYS A 14 3.30 -18.01 -1.88
CA CYS A 14 2.83 -16.63 -1.85
C CYS A 14 3.34 -15.85 -3.06
N GLU A 15 2.40 -15.23 -3.80
CA GLU A 15 2.67 -14.32 -4.90
C GLU A 15 2.31 -12.89 -4.46
N LEU A 16 3.31 -12.05 -4.20
CA LEU A 16 3.13 -10.68 -3.70
C LEU A 16 2.71 -9.67 -4.78
N THR A 17 2.69 -10.09 -6.04
CA THR A 17 2.41 -9.24 -7.18
C THR A 17 1.44 -9.95 -8.12
N ARG A 18 0.71 -9.19 -8.93
CA ARG A 18 -0.28 -9.74 -9.86
C ARG A 18 0.30 -10.69 -10.90
N THR A 19 1.58 -10.50 -11.26
CA THR A 19 2.27 -11.31 -12.26
C THR A 19 3.68 -11.63 -11.81
N PRO A 20 4.27 -12.78 -12.19
CA PRO A 20 5.62 -13.17 -11.77
C PRO A 20 6.75 -12.26 -12.31
N TYR A 21 6.39 -11.22 -13.07
CA TYR A 21 7.30 -10.22 -13.60
C TYR A 21 6.82 -8.82 -13.20
N GLY A 22 7.73 -7.98 -12.70
CA GLY A 22 7.47 -6.56 -12.48
C GLY A 22 8.19 -5.67 -13.49
N ARG A 23 7.66 -4.45 -13.63
CA ARG A 23 8.23 -3.35 -14.42
C ARG A 23 8.74 -2.24 -13.50
N ARG A 24 9.49 -1.31 -14.07
CA ARG A 24 9.95 -0.09 -13.41
C ARG A 24 9.76 1.08 -14.34
N PHE A 25 9.72 2.28 -13.78
CA PHE A 25 9.80 3.48 -14.60
C PHE A 25 11.22 3.62 -15.16
N ILE A 26 11.35 4.11 -16.39
CA ILE A 26 12.65 4.46 -16.98
C ILE A 26 13.29 5.62 -16.21
N ASN A 27 12.46 6.50 -15.64
CA ASN A 27 12.92 7.60 -14.80
C ASN A 27 13.26 7.08 -13.39
N GLU A 28 14.54 7.12 -13.03
CA GLU A 28 15.05 6.64 -11.74
C GLU A 28 14.52 7.46 -10.57
N GLU A 29 14.46 8.79 -10.70
CA GLU A 29 13.93 9.70 -9.66
C GLU A 29 12.49 9.35 -9.26
N LEU A 30 11.66 8.92 -10.21
CA LEU A 30 10.29 8.49 -9.94
C LEU A 30 10.26 7.17 -9.14
N ASN A 31 11.13 6.21 -9.46
CA ASN A 31 11.23 4.99 -8.67
C ASN A 31 11.70 5.32 -7.24
N SER A 32 12.74 6.16 -7.09
CA SER A 32 13.23 6.60 -5.77
C SER A 32 12.19 7.40 -4.99
N TYR A 33 11.34 8.17 -5.68
CA TYR A 33 10.24 8.88 -5.03
C TYR A 33 9.18 7.91 -4.48
N LEU A 34 8.82 6.87 -5.23
CA LEU A 34 7.89 5.85 -4.77
C LEU A 34 8.45 5.09 -3.56
N GLU A 35 9.71 4.68 -3.65
CA GLU A 35 10.47 4.07 -2.54
C GLU A 35 10.45 4.97 -1.30
N PHE A 36 10.79 6.25 -1.46
CA PHE A 36 10.74 7.24 -0.39
C PHE A 36 9.34 7.34 0.26
N LEU A 37 8.25 7.23 -0.49
CA LEU A 37 6.91 7.25 0.10
C LEU A 37 6.68 6.05 1.05
N PHE A 38 7.10 4.85 0.66
CA PHE A 38 7.03 3.66 1.52
C PHE A 38 7.86 3.84 2.79
N GLU A 39 9.12 4.25 2.65
CA GLU A 39 10.03 4.47 3.77
C GLU A 39 9.53 5.58 4.71
N LEU A 40 9.02 6.68 4.15
CA LEU A 40 8.47 7.79 4.92
C LEU A 40 7.25 7.35 5.74
N ILE A 41 6.32 6.60 5.14
CA ILE A 41 5.14 6.08 5.83
C ILE A 41 5.56 5.13 6.95
N ALA A 42 6.47 4.19 6.70
CA ALA A 42 6.96 3.27 7.73
C ALA A 42 7.69 4.02 8.88
N ALA A 43 8.50 5.02 8.55
CA ALA A 43 9.25 5.78 9.53
C ALA A 43 8.40 6.75 10.37
N ARG A 44 7.32 7.31 9.80
CA ARG A 44 6.47 8.33 10.44
C ARG A 44 5.14 7.81 10.93
N GLY A 45 4.69 6.65 10.47
CA GLY A 45 3.47 5.99 10.94
C GLY A 45 3.39 5.86 12.47
N PRO A 46 4.48 5.49 13.18
CA PRO A 46 4.43 5.36 14.63
C PRO A 46 4.01 6.65 15.36
N ASP A 47 4.31 7.84 14.81
CA ASP A 47 3.94 9.14 15.39
C ASP A 47 2.41 9.35 15.47
N ILE A 48 1.64 8.60 14.69
CA ILE A 48 0.18 8.64 14.65
C ILE A 48 -0.48 7.32 15.08
N GLY A 49 0.29 6.36 15.60
CA GLY A 49 -0.21 5.05 16.04
C GLY A 49 -0.31 3.98 14.95
N LEU A 50 0.30 4.20 13.78
CA LEU A 50 0.44 3.18 12.73
C LEU A 50 1.84 2.58 12.78
N ASN A 51 2.02 1.43 13.43
CA ASN A 51 3.28 0.71 13.39
C ASN A 51 3.30 -0.24 12.18
N ALA A 52 3.81 0.26 11.06
CA ALA A 52 3.95 -0.48 9.81
C ALA A 52 5.43 -0.80 9.54
N SER A 53 5.68 -2.01 9.03
CA SER A 53 6.99 -2.52 8.67
C SER A 53 7.04 -2.86 7.18
N LEU A 54 8.18 -2.55 6.54
CA LEU A 54 8.41 -2.91 5.14
C LEU A 54 8.78 -4.40 5.05
N SER A 55 7.76 -5.24 4.95
CA SER A 55 7.86 -6.70 4.89
C SER A 55 6.78 -7.27 3.98
N ARG A 56 6.90 -8.55 3.63
CA ARG A 56 5.91 -9.23 2.78
C ARG A 56 4.52 -9.38 3.41
N TYR A 57 4.41 -9.20 4.72
CA TYR A 57 3.16 -9.37 5.46
C TYR A 57 2.42 -8.06 5.72
N ASP A 58 3.17 -6.96 5.83
CA ASP A 58 2.66 -5.72 6.39
C ASP A 58 2.51 -4.65 5.32
N PHE A 59 3.55 -3.86 5.09
CA PHE A 59 3.47 -2.72 4.19
C PHE A 59 4.43 -2.86 3.01
N PHE A 60 3.90 -3.30 1.89
CA PHE A 60 4.66 -3.49 0.65
C PHE A 60 3.87 -3.10 -0.61
N HIS A 61 2.61 -2.71 -0.48
CA HIS A 61 1.68 -2.62 -1.60
C HIS A 61 0.92 -1.29 -1.64
N GLY A 62 0.65 -0.83 -2.85
CA GLY A 62 -0.31 0.22 -3.12
C GLY A 62 -0.76 0.25 -4.58
N HIS A 63 -1.85 0.98 -4.84
CA HIS A 63 -2.50 1.05 -6.14
C HIS A 63 -2.41 2.47 -6.69
N LEU A 64 -1.78 2.62 -7.86
CA LEU A 64 -1.74 3.88 -8.58
C LEU A 64 -3.05 4.04 -9.35
N PHE A 65 -3.74 5.16 -9.15
CA PHE A 65 -5.02 5.44 -9.80
C PHE A 65 -5.08 6.87 -10.37
N LEU A 66 -5.99 7.08 -11.32
CA LEU A 66 -6.39 8.38 -11.81
C LEU A 66 -7.82 8.69 -11.35
N ALA A 67 -7.98 9.76 -10.58
CA ALA A 67 -9.31 10.18 -10.11
C ALA A 67 -10.20 10.60 -11.29
N ARG A 68 -11.35 9.94 -11.46
CA ARG A 68 -12.25 10.05 -12.64
C ARG A 68 -12.56 11.50 -13.05
N GLU A 69 -12.94 12.34 -12.09
CA GLU A 69 -13.42 13.71 -12.36
C GLU A 69 -12.29 14.73 -12.59
N THR A 70 -11.11 14.50 -12.01
CA THR A 70 -10.03 15.51 -11.99
C THR A 70 -8.80 15.07 -12.77
N GLY A 71 -8.70 13.79 -13.13
CA GLY A 71 -7.48 13.19 -13.65
C GLY A 71 -6.30 13.23 -12.68
N ARG A 72 -6.55 13.55 -11.39
CA ARG A 72 -5.50 13.67 -10.39
C ARG A 72 -4.91 12.28 -10.11
N LEU A 73 -3.59 12.20 -10.22
CA LEU A 73 -2.84 10.99 -9.86
C LEU A 73 -2.86 10.80 -8.35
N GLY A 74 -3.14 9.57 -7.91
CA GLY A 74 -3.04 9.19 -6.51
C GLY A 74 -2.52 7.78 -6.34
N ILE A 75 -2.07 7.48 -5.12
CA ILE A 75 -1.67 6.13 -4.71
C ILE A 75 -2.42 5.80 -3.42
N LEU A 76 -3.16 4.69 -3.43
CA LEU A 76 -3.73 4.10 -2.22
C LEU A 76 -2.79 3.01 -1.72
N PHE A 77 -2.18 3.22 -0.56
CA PHE A 77 -1.29 2.28 0.11
C PHE A 77 -2.06 1.44 1.14
N HIS A 78 -1.68 0.17 1.25
CA HIS A 78 -2.21 -0.74 2.26
C HIS A 78 -1.10 -1.25 3.16
N ALA A 79 -1.11 -0.79 4.41
CA ALA A 79 -0.34 -1.42 5.49
C ALA A 79 -1.13 -2.60 6.08
N LYS A 80 -0.46 -3.41 6.88
CA LYS A 80 -1.04 -4.56 7.60
C LYS A 80 -1.82 -5.48 6.66
N GLU A 81 -1.23 -5.81 5.52
CA GLU A 81 -1.90 -6.52 4.43
C GLU A 81 -2.34 -7.93 4.81
N TYR A 82 -1.49 -8.64 5.55
CA TYR A 82 -1.75 -10.00 6.00
C TYR A 82 -1.64 -10.11 7.52
N PRO A 83 -2.66 -9.71 8.30
CA PRO A 83 -2.68 -9.97 9.73
C PRO A 83 -2.55 -11.46 10.05
N SER A 84 -1.84 -11.80 11.13
CA SER A 84 -1.66 -13.18 11.57
C SER A 84 -3.00 -13.82 11.90
N TYR A 85 -3.17 -15.08 11.52
CA TYR A 85 -4.36 -15.83 11.91
C TYR A 85 -4.34 -16.04 13.42
N GLU A 86 -5.35 -15.52 14.09
CA GLU A 86 -5.54 -15.64 15.54
C GLU A 86 -7.00 -15.98 15.80
N LYS A 87 -7.28 -17.11 16.45
CA LYS A 87 -8.64 -17.67 16.54
C LYS A 87 -9.63 -16.70 17.21
N GLU A 88 -9.16 -15.91 18.16
CA GLU A 88 -9.99 -15.02 18.95
C GLU A 88 -10.07 -13.59 18.36
N SER A 89 -8.99 -13.10 17.73
CA SER A 89 -8.91 -11.71 17.25
C SER A 89 -8.96 -11.55 15.74
N PHE A 90 -8.48 -12.52 14.95
CA PHE A 90 -8.51 -12.50 13.48
C PHE A 90 -8.65 -13.92 12.89
N PRO A 91 -9.83 -14.56 12.99
CA PRO A 91 -10.04 -15.95 12.56
C PRO A 91 -10.28 -16.07 11.04
N TYR A 92 -9.58 -15.28 10.23
CA TYR A 92 -9.74 -15.26 8.78
C TYR A 92 -8.50 -15.82 8.10
N ASN A 93 -8.70 -16.82 7.23
CA ASN A 93 -7.66 -17.35 6.38
C ASN A 93 -7.56 -16.49 5.11
N MET A 94 -6.42 -15.82 4.93
CA MET A 94 -6.12 -14.94 3.79
C MET A 94 -5.25 -15.64 2.72
N GLY A 95 -5.07 -16.94 2.83
CA GLY A 95 -4.32 -17.76 1.87
C GLY A 95 -2.82 -17.80 2.14
N TYR A 96 -2.07 -18.16 1.11
CA TYR A 96 -0.65 -18.51 1.17
C TYR A 96 0.26 -17.39 1.71
N CYS A 97 -0.06 -16.13 1.40
CA CYS A 97 0.73 -14.98 1.86
C CYS A 97 0.58 -14.67 3.34
N GLN A 98 -0.45 -15.20 4.01
CA GLN A 98 -0.64 -15.06 5.45
C GLN A 98 0.25 -16.01 6.28
N ILE A 99 0.70 -17.11 5.68
CA ILE A 99 1.41 -18.17 6.42
C ILE A 99 2.72 -17.62 6.97
N GLY A 100 2.87 -17.69 8.29
CA GLY A 100 4.03 -17.18 9.01
C GLY A 100 3.99 -15.68 9.32
N SER A 101 2.88 -14.99 9.04
CA SER A 101 2.72 -13.58 9.37
C SER A 101 2.83 -13.32 10.89
N ASN A 102 3.50 -12.23 11.23
CA ASN A 102 3.64 -11.69 12.58
C ASN A 102 2.84 -10.38 12.78
N VAL A 103 2.02 -9.99 11.81
CA VAL A 103 1.27 -8.73 11.83
C VAL A 103 0.09 -8.86 12.79
N ALA A 104 0.14 -8.17 13.91
CA ALA A 104 -0.96 -8.16 14.86
C ALA A 104 -2.19 -7.45 14.28
N TYR A 105 -3.35 -8.08 14.44
CA TYR A 105 -4.66 -7.44 14.24
C TYR A 105 -5.05 -6.68 15.51
N ASP A 106 -4.93 -5.36 15.46
CA ASP A 106 -5.19 -4.43 16.56
C ASP A 106 -5.82 -3.11 16.05
N ASP A 107 -5.98 -2.12 16.93
CA ASP A 107 -6.60 -0.84 16.57
C ASP A 107 -5.82 -0.02 15.54
N SER A 108 -4.54 -0.32 15.28
CA SER A 108 -3.80 0.34 14.19
C SER A 108 -4.32 -0.07 12.81
N MET A 109 -5.12 -1.13 12.70
CA MET A 109 -5.88 -1.46 11.48
C MET A 109 -6.80 -0.32 11.03
N ASN A 110 -7.20 0.58 11.94
CA ASN A 110 -7.98 1.77 11.59
C ASN A 110 -7.19 2.74 10.69
N LEU A 111 -5.86 2.66 10.69
CA LEU A 111 -4.96 3.60 10.02
C LEU A 111 -4.27 3.01 8.80
N ARG A 112 -4.68 1.81 8.39
CA ARG A 112 -3.96 1.00 7.40
C ARG A 112 -4.05 1.51 5.96
N ASN A 113 -5.04 2.35 5.65
CA ASN A 113 -5.23 2.92 4.31
C ASN A 113 -4.60 4.30 4.29
N ILE A 114 -3.52 4.45 3.52
CA ILE A 114 -2.82 5.72 3.37
C ILE A 114 -2.98 6.20 1.93
N LEU A 115 -3.41 7.44 1.77
CA LEU A 115 -3.64 8.03 0.46
C LEU A 115 -2.59 9.10 0.19
N TRP A 116 -1.86 8.92 -0.91
CA TRP A 116 -1.04 9.98 -1.49
C TRP A 116 -1.75 10.57 -2.70
N LEU A 117 -1.77 11.90 -2.78
CA LEU A 117 -2.35 12.63 -3.90
C LEU A 117 -1.30 13.57 -4.50
N ALA A 118 -1.03 13.40 -5.79
CA ALA A 118 -0.13 14.26 -6.54
C ALA A 118 -0.62 15.72 -6.49
N PRO A 119 0.28 16.71 -6.61
CA PRO A 119 -0.10 18.09 -6.86
C PRO A 119 -1.11 18.21 -8.04
N LEU A 120 -2.08 19.12 -7.95
CA LEU A 120 -2.97 19.37 -9.09
C LEU A 120 -2.21 20.07 -10.21
N PRO A 121 -2.33 19.60 -11.47
CA PRO A 121 -1.69 20.26 -12.60
C PRO A 121 -2.26 21.67 -12.75
N SER A 122 -1.39 22.65 -13.01
CA SER A 122 -1.83 24.01 -13.35
C SER A 122 -1.74 24.25 -14.86
N ASN A 123 -2.55 25.19 -15.35
CA ASN A 123 -2.45 25.68 -16.74
C ASN A 123 -1.25 26.63 -16.96
N SER A 124 -0.42 26.86 -15.93
CA SER A 124 0.79 27.68 -16.06
C SER A 124 1.98 26.81 -16.45
N SER A 125 2.91 27.37 -17.23
CA SER A 125 4.09 26.66 -17.74
C SER A 125 5.09 26.18 -16.68
N LYS A 126 4.88 26.52 -15.40
CA LYS A 126 5.79 26.21 -14.29
C LYS A 126 5.09 25.82 -12.99
N GLY A 127 3.78 25.59 -12.99
CA GLY A 127 3.02 25.56 -11.74
C GLY A 127 2.34 24.24 -11.44
N TRP A 128 2.33 23.92 -10.15
CA TRP A 128 1.37 23.04 -9.51
C TRP A 128 0.43 23.90 -8.65
N VAL A 129 -0.86 23.60 -8.63
CA VAL A 129 -1.86 24.45 -7.93
C VAL A 129 -1.91 24.18 -6.42
N ALA A 130 -1.43 23.02 -5.99
CA ALA A 130 -1.42 22.58 -4.60
C ALA A 130 -0.20 21.71 -4.32
N PRO A 131 0.31 21.64 -3.08
CA PRO A 131 1.30 20.63 -2.72
C PRO A 131 0.72 19.22 -2.87
N GLY A 132 1.61 18.24 -3.06
CA GLY A 132 1.25 16.84 -2.89
C GLY A 132 0.90 16.59 -1.43
N VAL A 133 -0.05 15.70 -1.16
CA VAL A 133 -0.53 15.45 0.20
C VAL A 133 -0.52 13.96 0.47
N LEU A 134 0.02 13.59 1.63
CA LEU A 134 -0.06 12.25 2.18
C LEU A 134 -1.01 12.30 3.38
N VAL A 135 -2.06 11.49 3.36
CA VAL A 135 -3.09 11.44 4.42
C VAL A 135 -3.38 10.01 4.81
N VAL A 136 -3.65 9.79 6.10
CA VAL A 136 -4.18 8.52 6.59
C VAL A 136 -5.70 8.59 6.61
N LEU A 137 -6.34 7.58 6.04
CA LEU A 137 -7.79 7.46 5.99
C LEU A 137 -8.25 6.66 7.20
N ASP A 138 -8.61 7.39 8.26
CA ASP A 138 -9.02 6.82 9.53
C ASP A 138 -10.35 6.07 9.43
N ALA A 139 -10.21 4.75 9.37
CA ALA A 139 -11.25 3.74 9.27
C ALA A 139 -11.72 3.23 10.64
N ARG A 140 -11.63 4.02 11.71
CA ARG A 140 -12.19 3.62 13.01
C ARG A 140 -13.70 3.35 12.92
N PRO A 141 -14.22 2.32 13.61
CA PRO A 141 -15.65 2.06 13.67
C PRO A 141 -16.45 3.32 14.08
N GLY A 142 -17.47 3.65 13.31
CA GLY A 142 -18.29 4.86 13.49
C GLY A 142 -17.73 6.13 12.83
N GLY A 143 -16.49 6.11 12.33
CA GLY A 143 -15.92 7.18 11.53
C GLY A 143 -16.52 7.28 10.13
N ILE A 144 -16.32 8.42 9.45
CA ILE A 144 -16.87 8.69 8.12
C ILE A 144 -16.32 7.69 7.09
N ILE A 145 -15.01 7.45 7.08
CA ILE A 145 -14.38 6.49 6.16
C ILE A 145 -14.94 5.07 6.36
N TYR A 146 -15.08 4.64 7.61
CA TYR A 146 -15.62 3.32 7.95
C TYR A 146 -17.09 3.15 7.55
N ARG A 147 -17.89 4.21 7.67
CA ARG A 147 -19.32 4.18 7.38
C ARG A 147 -19.61 4.28 5.89
N ASP A 148 -18.90 5.17 5.20
CA ASP A 148 -19.30 5.64 3.87
C ASP A 148 -18.46 5.04 2.74
N ILE A 149 -17.23 4.59 3.03
CA ILE A 149 -16.31 4.06 2.01
C ILE A 149 -16.15 2.55 2.17
N ILE A 150 -15.86 2.05 3.38
CA ILE A 150 -15.56 0.63 3.57
C ILE A 150 -16.81 -0.24 3.38
N PRO A 151 -16.82 -1.17 2.39
CA PRO A 151 -17.95 -2.05 2.17
C PRO A 151 -18.23 -2.99 3.36
N ASP A 152 -19.50 -3.32 3.57
CA ASP A 152 -19.96 -4.11 4.74
C ASP A 152 -19.19 -5.43 4.91
N TYR A 153 -18.86 -6.11 3.82
CA TYR A 153 -18.20 -7.42 3.83
C TYR A 153 -16.71 -7.36 4.18
N VAL A 154 -16.08 -6.17 4.15
CA VAL A 154 -14.67 -5.96 4.53
C VAL A 154 -14.49 -5.00 5.71
N LYS A 155 -15.58 -4.59 6.37
CA LYS A 155 -15.54 -3.75 7.59
C LYS A 155 -14.63 -4.30 8.68
N PHE A 156 -14.47 -5.61 8.76
CA PHE A 156 -13.55 -6.23 9.70
C PHE A 156 -12.08 -5.97 9.33
N ALA A 157 -11.71 -6.11 8.06
CA ALA A 157 -10.36 -5.85 7.57
C ALA A 157 -10.06 -4.36 7.37
N ARG A 158 -11.10 -3.51 7.37
CA ARG A 158 -11.02 -2.05 7.19
C ARG A 158 -10.27 -1.65 5.93
N THR A 159 -10.33 -2.46 4.88
CA THR A 159 -9.68 -2.16 3.60
C THR A 159 -10.61 -1.30 2.75
N ILE A 160 -10.01 -0.36 2.02
CA ILE A 160 -10.70 0.44 1.00
C ILE A 160 -10.29 -0.12 -0.36
N TYR A 161 -11.25 -0.24 -1.27
CA TYR A 161 -10.92 -0.65 -2.63
C TYR A 161 -10.40 0.55 -3.42
N GLU A 162 -9.34 0.33 -4.17
CA GLU A 162 -8.71 1.33 -5.02
C GLU A 162 -9.65 1.94 -6.06
N ASP A 163 -10.63 1.15 -6.54
CA ASP A 163 -11.69 1.56 -7.47
C ASP A 163 -12.61 2.65 -6.88
N ASP A 164 -12.67 2.79 -5.55
CA ASP A 164 -13.44 3.85 -4.88
C ASP A 164 -12.86 5.25 -5.17
N PHE A 165 -11.58 5.34 -5.55
CA PHE A 165 -10.91 6.61 -5.82
C PHE A 165 -10.75 6.96 -7.30
N GLY A 166 -10.89 6.00 -8.21
CA GLY A 166 -10.72 6.29 -9.63
C GLY A 166 -10.56 5.08 -10.53
N ASP A 167 -9.88 5.29 -11.65
CA ASP A 167 -9.46 4.21 -12.54
C ASP A 167 -8.05 3.77 -12.16
N VAL A 168 -7.92 2.51 -11.75
CA VAL A 168 -6.65 1.90 -11.34
C VAL A 168 -5.78 1.68 -12.57
N ALA A 169 -4.56 2.18 -12.52
CA ALA A 169 -3.60 2.06 -13.60
C ALA A 169 -2.71 0.83 -13.41
N VAL A 170 -2.07 0.71 -12.24
CA VAL A 170 -1.06 -0.31 -11.92
C VAL A 170 -0.93 -0.49 -10.41
N ASP A 171 -0.44 -1.65 -10.01
CA ASP A 171 0.01 -1.88 -8.64
C ASP A 171 1.47 -1.43 -8.49
N VAL A 172 1.81 -0.88 -7.34
CA VAL A 172 3.15 -0.46 -6.94
C VAL A 172 3.56 -1.27 -5.72
N ASN A 173 4.62 -2.07 -5.87
CA ASN A 173 5.09 -2.97 -4.84
C ASN A 173 6.50 -2.58 -4.40
N TYR A 174 6.68 -2.42 -3.09
CA TYR A 174 7.97 -2.30 -2.42
C TYR A 174 8.41 -3.69 -1.92
N LEU A 175 9.39 -4.29 -2.57
CA LEU A 175 9.88 -5.62 -2.26
C LEU A 175 11.23 -5.52 -1.56
N ASN A 176 11.25 -5.84 -0.26
CA ASN A 176 12.45 -5.81 0.56
C ASN A 176 13.34 -7.04 0.26
N VAL A 177 14.25 -6.90 -0.70
CA VAL A 177 15.14 -7.98 -1.17
C VAL A 177 16.44 -8.12 -0.35
N GLY A 178 16.63 -7.33 0.70
CA GLY A 178 17.85 -7.31 1.51
C GLY A 178 19.08 -6.67 0.82
N ASN A 179 20.16 -6.49 1.58
CA ASN A 179 21.36 -5.70 1.22
C ASN A 179 22.27 -6.27 0.10
N ALA A 180 21.78 -7.20 -0.72
CA ALA A 180 22.52 -7.66 -1.90
C ALA A 180 22.03 -6.87 -3.12
N VAL A 181 22.60 -5.67 -3.32
CA VAL A 181 22.45 -4.76 -4.47
C VAL A 181 21.77 -5.44 -5.67
N PRO A 182 20.56 -5.00 -6.02
CA PRO A 182 20.41 -3.69 -6.66
C PRO A 182 19.38 -2.76 -6.00
N ASP A 183 19.43 -1.48 -6.40
CA ASP A 183 18.49 -0.35 -6.15
C ASP A 183 17.03 -0.62 -6.59
N TYR A 184 16.61 -1.88 -6.57
CA TYR A 184 15.38 -2.34 -7.18
C TYR A 184 14.38 -2.89 -6.17
N GLN A 185 13.87 -1.99 -5.31
CA GLN A 185 12.79 -2.31 -4.37
C GLN A 185 11.40 -2.08 -4.99
N ILE A 186 11.27 -1.19 -5.97
CA ILE A 186 10.00 -0.90 -6.64
C ILE A 186 9.74 -1.82 -7.83
N PHE A 187 8.56 -2.45 -7.83
CA PHE A 187 8.01 -3.28 -8.90
C PHE A 187 6.58 -2.85 -9.24
N ILE A 188 6.34 -2.59 -10.52
CA ILE A 188 5.05 -2.17 -11.08
C ILE A 188 4.42 -3.34 -11.85
N CYS A 189 3.16 -3.70 -11.57
CA CYS A 189 2.46 -4.78 -12.26
C CYS A 189 1.01 -4.47 -12.62
#